data_AF-A0A9W9NUI2-F1
#
_entry.id   AF-A0A9W9NUI2-F1
#
_cell.length_a   1.000
_cell.length_b   1.000
_cell.length_c   1.000
_cell.angle_alpha   90.00
_cell.angle_beta   90.00
_cell.angle_gamma   90.00
#
_symmetry.space_group_name_H-M   'P 1'
#
loop_
_entity.id
_entity.type
_entity.pdbx_description
1 polymer ?
#
loop_
_entity_poly.entity_id
_entity_poly.type
_entity_poly.pdbx_seq_one_letter_code
_entity_poly.pdbx_strand_id
1 'polypeptide(L)'
;MSASLPGNRDLPVSQYDLGTYWGRVRHAADISDPRMILTSSAKLQQAKDLITLYKQNKIPSMTPELWKAKKVVDSTLHPDTGETVFLPFRMSCYVLTNLVVTAGMLTPGLQTTGTLLWQIGNQSVNVAINNANSNKSTPLSTSQIAKSYLMAVTASCSTALGLNALVPRLKGISPNTRLVLSRLVPFAAVASASALNVFLMRGEEIRRGIDVYPVLSEEERAKRDGPPESLARRQAISASSLEEEFHGRGGQSGLVEFNRGM
;
A
#
# COMPACT_ATOMS: atom_id res chain seq x y z
N MET A 1 -4.37 -1.98 -10.22
CA MET A 1 -3.25 -2.95 -10.29
C MET A 1 -3.06 -3.53 -11.70
N SER A 2 -4.10 -3.70 -12.53
CA SER A 2 -3.98 -4.19 -13.93
C SER A 2 -4.31 -3.14 -15.00
N ALA A 3 -4.18 -1.85 -14.66
CA ALA A 3 -4.49 -0.73 -15.56
C ALA A 3 -3.49 -0.59 -16.71
N SER A 4 -2.21 -0.92 -16.46
CA SER A 4 -1.10 -0.86 -17.42
C SER A 4 -1.17 -1.86 -18.59
N LEU A 5 -2.04 -2.87 -18.52
CA LEU A 5 -2.20 -3.83 -19.63
C LEU A 5 -3.06 -3.26 -20.76
N PRO A 6 -2.80 -3.59 -22.03
CA PRO A 6 -3.50 -2.97 -23.16
C PRO A 6 -4.99 -3.34 -23.23
N GLY A 7 -5.81 -2.38 -23.68
CA GLY A 7 -7.25 -2.52 -23.95
C GLY A 7 -8.11 -1.46 -23.25
N ASN A 8 -9.30 -1.21 -23.79
CA ASN A 8 -10.13 -0.05 -23.44
C ASN A 8 -11.19 -0.36 -22.36
N ARG A 9 -11.38 -1.64 -22.00
CA ARG A 9 -12.33 -2.04 -20.96
C ARG A 9 -11.65 -2.07 -19.59
N ASP A 10 -12.30 -1.45 -18.60
CA ASP A 10 -11.88 -1.48 -17.22
C ASP A 10 -12.11 -2.84 -16.55
N LEU A 11 -11.20 -3.19 -15.65
CA LEU A 11 -11.31 -4.38 -14.81
C LEU A 11 -12.04 -4.03 -13.53
N PRO A 12 -12.97 -4.88 -13.05
CA PRO A 12 -13.55 -4.72 -11.73
C PRO A 12 -12.47 -4.66 -10.65
N VAL A 13 -12.62 -3.76 -9.68
CA VAL A 13 -11.60 -3.49 -8.66
C VAL A 13 -11.34 -4.73 -7.79
N SER A 14 -12.40 -5.45 -7.41
CA SER A 14 -12.36 -6.58 -6.50
C SER A 14 -13.48 -7.58 -6.82
N GLN A 15 -13.23 -8.87 -6.55
CA GLN A 15 -14.27 -9.90 -6.57
C GLN A 15 -15.17 -9.89 -5.34
N TYR A 16 -14.75 -9.16 -4.30
CA TYR A 16 -15.47 -9.02 -3.04
C TYR A 16 -16.05 -7.61 -2.90
N ASP A 17 -17.16 -7.51 -2.18
CA ASP A 17 -17.77 -6.24 -1.82
C ASP A 17 -16.89 -5.43 -0.85
N LEU A 18 -16.27 -4.37 -1.37
CA LEU A 18 -15.39 -3.46 -0.62
C LEU A 18 -16.13 -2.54 0.34
N GLY A 19 -17.47 -2.47 0.28
CA GLY A 19 -18.29 -1.79 1.28
C GLY A 19 -18.21 -2.47 2.64
N THR A 20 -18.04 -3.79 2.66
CA THR A 20 -17.91 -4.59 3.89
C THR A 20 -16.47 -4.67 4.40
N TYR A 21 -16.30 -4.72 5.72
CA TYR A 21 -15.00 -4.95 6.35
C TYR A 21 -14.34 -6.24 5.83
N TRP A 22 -15.08 -7.35 5.84
CA TRP A 22 -14.57 -8.66 5.42
C TRP A 22 -14.26 -8.73 3.92
N GLY A 23 -15.00 -8.00 3.07
CA GLY A 23 -14.64 -7.90 1.66
C GLY A 23 -13.32 -7.16 1.45
N ARG A 24 -13.06 -6.08 2.21
CA ARG A 24 -11.75 -5.40 2.20
C ARG A 24 -10.62 -6.30 2.71
N VAL A 25 -10.85 -7.05 3.79
CA VAL A 25 -9.87 -8.00 4.33
C VAL A 25 -9.53 -9.09 3.31
N ARG A 26 -10.54 -9.71 2.68
CA ARG A 26 -10.32 -10.74 1.65
C ARG A 26 -9.59 -10.19 0.42
N HIS A 27 -9.93 -8.97 0.00
CA HIS A 27 -9.25 -8.29 -1.09
C HIS A 27 -7.76 -8.06 -0.78
N ALA A 28 -7.45 -7.53 0.39
CA ALA A 28 -6.07 -7.32 0.83
C ALA A 28 -5.31 -8.65 0.96
N ALA A 29 -5.95 -9.69 1.52
CA ALA A 29 -5.36 -11.03 1.65
C ALA A 29 -5.04 -11.66 0.29
N ASP A 30 -5.86 -11.43 -0.73
CA ASP A 30 -5.58 -11.93 -2.08
C ASP A 30 -4.38 -11.24 -2.72
N ILE A 31 -4.25 -9.92 -2.56
CA ILE A 31 -3.10 -9.16 -3.09
C ILE A 31 -1.80 -9.59 -2.40
N SER A 32 -1.86 -9.84 -1.10
CA SER A 32 -0.72 -10.25 -0.26
C SER A 32 -0.52 -11.76 -0.16
N ASP A 33 -1.13 -12.57 -1.03
CA ASP A 33 -1.02 -14.03 -0.96
C ASP A 33 0.42 -14.50 -1.22
N PRO A 34 1.09 -15.15 -0.24
CA PRO A 34 2.48 -15.61 -0.39
C PRO A 34 2.63 -16.71 -1.44
N ARG A 35 1.55 -17.40 -1.83
CA ARG A 35 1.61 -18.40 -2.91
C ARG A 35 1.98 -17.77 -4.26
N MET A 36 1.77 -16.46 -4.42
CA MET A 36 2.11 -15.75 -5.66
C MET A 36 3.63 -15.62 -5.87
N ILE A 37 4.44 -15.85 -4.83
CA ILE A 37 5.91 -15.91 -4.93
C ILE A 37 6.35 -17.03 -5.88
N LEU A 38 5.60 -18.13 -5.91
CA LEU A 38 5.88 -19.31 -6.75
C LEU A 38 5.37 -19.15 -8.19
N THR A 39 4.96 -17.94 -8.59
CA THR A 39 4.48 -17.68 -9.95
C THR A 39 5.66 -17.66 -10.91
N SER A 40 5.65 -18.57 -11.89
CA SER A 40 6.62 -18.60 -12.98
C SER A 40 6.36 -17.50 -14.01
N SER A 41 7.39 -17.10 -14.75
CA SER A 41 7.26 -16.13 -15.85
C SER A 41 6.25 -16.58 -16.91
N ALA A 42 6.17 -17.88 -17.20
CA ALA A 42 5.19 -18.45 -18.13
C ALA A 42 3.75 -18.25 -17.62
N LYS A 43 3.49 -18.52 -16.34
CA LYS A 43 2.17 -18.32 -15.73
C LYS A 43 1.79 -16.84 -15.67
N LEU A 44 2.76 -15.97 -15.41
CA LEU A 44 2.56 -14.52 -15.46
C LEU A 44 2.18 -14.06 -16.87
N GLN A 45 2.86 -14.55 -17.90
CA GLN A 45 2.55 -14.20 -19.29
C GLN A 45 1.13 -14.66 -19.68
N GLN A 46 0.77 -15.91 -19.37
CA GLN A 46 -0.59 -16.41 -19.59
C GLN A 46 -1.65 -15.55 -18.89
N ALA A 47 -1.37 -15.12 -17.65
CA ALA A 47 -2.27 -14.23 -16.92
C ALA A 47 -2.40 -12.85 -17.58
N LYS A 48 -1.29 -12.27 -18.08
CA LYS A 48 -1.29 -11.02 -18.85
C LYS A 48 -2.14 -11.14 -20.12
N ASP A 49 -1.97 -12.23 -20.86
CA ASP A 49 -2.68 -12.46 -22.12
C ASP A 49 -4.18 -12.59 -21.86
N LEU A 50 -4.58 -13.37 -20.84
CA LEU A 50 -5.99 -13.56 -20.50
C LEU A 50 -6.67 -12.24 -20.07
N ILE A 51 -5.97 -11.42 -19.27
CA ILE A 51 -6.47 -10.11 -18.87
C ILE A 51 -6.57 -9.16 -20.08
N THR A 52 -5.59 -9.19 -20.97
CA THR A 52 -5.60 -8.40 -22.22
C THR A 52 -6.77 -8.79 -23.11
N LEU A 53 -7.08 -10.08 -23.28
CA LEU A 53 -8.23 -10.56 -24.04
C LEU A 53 -9.56 -10.04 -23.47
N TYR A 54 -9.70 -10.01 -22.15
CA TYR A 54 -10.86 -9.40 -21.50
C TYR A 54 -10.93 -7.89 -21.75
N LYS A 55 -9.80 -7.17 -21.61
CA LYS A 55 -9.74 -5.72 -21.87
C LYS A 55 -10.04 -5.36 -23.33
N GLN A 56 -9.83 -6.30 -24.26
CA GLN A 56 -10.15 -6.21 -25.69
C GLN A 56 -11.58 -6.65 -26.04
N ASN A 57 -12.46 -6.88 -25.04
CA ASN A 57 -13.83 -7.35 -25.23
C ASN A 57 -13.96 -8.74 -25.88
N LYS A 58 -12.89 -9.55 -25.95
CA LYS A 58 -12.95 -10.93 -26.47
C LYS A 58 -13.52 -11.92 -25.44
N ILE A 59 -13.45 -11.58 -24.15
CA ILE A 59 -14.08 -12.32 -23.07
C ILE A 59 -15.22 -11.46 -22.50
N PRO A 60 -16.47 -11.93 -22.50
CA PRO A 60 -17.63 -11.10 -22.18
C PRO A 60 -17.73 -10.75 -20.69
N SER A 61 -17.36 -11.66 -19.79
CA SER A 61 -17.55 -11.50 -18.34
C SER A 61 -16.37 -12.03 -17.52
N MET A 62 -16.31 -11.65 -16.24
CA MET A 62 -15.30 -12.14 -15.32
C MET A 62 -15.56 -13.61 -14.94
N THR A 63 -14.69 -14.52 -15.40
CA THR A 63 -14.71 -15.93 -15.01
C THR A 63 -13.80 -16.20 -13.80
N PRO A 64 -13.95 -17.34 -13.09
CA PRO A 64 -13.03 -17.73 -12.01
C PRO A 64 -11.56 -17.80 -12.45
N GLU A 65 -11.29 -18.21 -13.70
CA GLU A 65 -9.95 -18.24 -14.29
C GLU A 65 -9.41 -16.82 -14.47
N LEU A 66 -10.25 -15.89 -14.92
CA LEU A 66 -9.87 -14.50 -15.10
C LEU A 66 -9.60 -13.82 -13.75
N TRP A 67 -10.35 -14.16 -12.69
CA TRP A 67 -10.06 -13.71 -11.33
C TRP A 67 -8.71 -14.23 -10.81
N LYS A 68 -8.38 -15.49 -11.11
CA LYS A 68 -7.04 -16.05 -10.78
C LYS A 68 -5.93 -15.35 -11.57
N ALA A 69 -6.12 -15.10 -12.85
CA ALA A 69 -5.18 -14.36 -13.68
C ALA A 69 -5.00 -12.93 -13.17
N LYS A 70 -6.09 -12.26 -12.81
CA LYS A 70 -6.07 -10.94 -12.20
C LYS A 70 -5.28 -10.93 -10.90
N LYS A 71 -5.50 -11.90 -10.02
CA LYS A 71 -4.71 -12.04 -8.78
C LYS A 71 -3.23 -12.19 -9.06
N VAL A 72 -2.84 -13.04 -10.02
CA VAL A 72 -1.44 -13.20 -10.43
C VAL A 72 -0.83 -11.88 -10.90
N VAL A 73 -1.54 -11.16 -11.78
CA VAL A 73 -1.10 -9.86 -12.30
C VAL A 73 -0.99 -8.83 -11.19
N ASP A 74 -2.03 -8.70 -10.36
CA ASP A 74 -2.11 -7.69 -9.30
C ASP A 74 -1.07 -7.93 -8.19
N SER A 75 -0.72 -9.18 -7.89
CA SER A 75 0.31 -9.50 -6.88
C SER A 75 1.75 -9.42 -7.41
N THR A 76 1.95 -9.30 -8.73
CA THR A 76 3.28 -9.43 -9.37
C THR A 76 3.73 -8.19 -10.12
N LEU A 77 2.81 -7.48 -10.77
CA LEU A 77 3.11 -6.33 -11.60
C LEU A 77 2.85 -5.02 -10.88
N HIS A 78 3.64 -4.01 -11.24
CA HIS A 78 3.37 -2.65 -10.86
C HIS A 78 2.13 -2.11 -11.61
N PRO A 79 1.19 -1.44 -10.92
CA PRO A 79 -0.05 -0.92 -11.51
C PRO A 79 0.16 -0.01 -12.73
N ASP A 80 1.16 0.87 -12.64
CA ASP A 80 1.38 1.93 -13.62
C ASP A 80 2.39 1.54 -14.71
N THR A 81 3.51 0.91 -14.37
CA THR A 81 4.54 0.54 -15.36
C THR A 81 4.27 -0.80 -16.05
N GLY A 82 3.47 -1.69 -15.43
CA GLY A 82 3.26 -3.06 -15.93
C GLY A 82 4.49 -3.96 -15.80
N GLU A 83 5.56 -3.46 -15.18
CA GLU A 83 6.79 -4.18 -14.92
C GLU A 83 6.65 -5.06 -13.68
N THR A 84 7.43 -6.14 -13.64
CA THR A 84 7.45 -7.06 -12.52
C THR A 84 8.13 -6.40 -11.32
N VAL A 85 7.44 -6.32 -10.19
CA VAL A 85 8.03 -5.83 -8.95
C VAL A 85 9.08 -6.83 -8.45
N PHE A 86 10.21 -6.35 -7.94
CA PHE A 86 11.27 -7.22 -7.41
C PHE A 86 10.78 -8.03 -6.20
N LEU A 87 11.10 -9.33 -6.17
CA LEU A 87 10.42 -10.32 -5.34
C LEU A 87 10.35 -9.97 -3.84
N PRO A 88 11.44 -9.58 -3.14
CA PRO A 88 11.39 -9.15 -1.74
C PRO A 88 10.43 -7.98 -1.45
N PHE A 89 10.12 -7.17 -2.47
CA PHE A 89 9.29 -5.97 -2.36
C PHE A 89 7.89 -6.13 -2.99
N ARG A 90 7.56 -7.31 -3.51
CA ARG A 90 6.19 -7.62 -3.95
C ARG A 90 5.26 -7.65 -2.74
N MET A 91 4.02 -7.24 -2.93
CA MET A 91 2.99 -7.36 -1.90
C MET A 91 2.78 -8.81 -1.42
N SER A 92 3.02 -9.81 -2.27
CA SER A 92 3.01 -11.24 -1.91
C SER A 92 4.12 -11.62 -0.91
N CYS A 93 5.25 -10.92 -0.91
CA CYS A 93 6.34 -11.13 0.05
C CYS A 93 6.19 -10.28 1.31
N TYR A 94 5.27 -9.31 1.33
CA TYR A 94 5.13 -8.35 2.42
C TYR A 94 5.09 -9.01 3.81
N VAL A 95 4.24 -10.02 3.97
CA VAL A 95 4.09 -10.75 5.23
C VAL A 95 5.36 -11.52 5.60
N LEU A 96 6.01 -12.17 4.63
CA LEU A 96 7.23 -12.95 4.87
C LEU A 96 8.43 -12.06 5.18
N THR A 97 8.62 -10.97 4.43
CA THR A 97 9.70 -10.01 4.67
C THR A 97 9.54 -9.37 6.06
N ASN A 98 8.32 -8.96 6.44
CA ASN A 98 8.05 -8.43 7.77
C ASN A 98 8.20 -9.48 8.88
N LEU A 99 7.87 -10.76 8.61
CA LEU A 99 8.11 -11.85 9.56
C LEU A 99 9.60 -12.01 9.86
N VAL A 100 10.46 -11.99 8.83
CA VAL A 100 11.93 -12.10 9.01
C VAL A 100 12.47 -10.92 9.82
N VAL A 101 12.05 -9.69 9.49
CA VAL A 101 12.46 -8.49 10.21
C VAL A 101 12.00 -8.54 11.67
N THR A 102 10.75 -8.93 11.90
CA THR A 102 10.17 -9.05 13.26
C THR A 102 10.90 -10.13 14.07
N ALA A 103 11.17 -11.29 13.48
CA ALA A 103 11.95 -12.35 14.12
C ALA A 103 13.35 -11.85 14.50
N GLY A 104 13.99 -11.10 13.59
CA GLY A 104 15.26 -10.42 13.85
C GLY A 104 15.17 -9.51 15.07
N MET A 105 14.20 -8.60 15.10
CA MET A 105 13.96 -7.64 16.19
C MET A 105 13.63 -8.31 17.54
N LEU A 106 13.09 -9.53 17.54
CA LEU A 106 12.75 -10.30 18.74
C LEU A 106 13.87 -11.23 19.22
N THR A 107 15.03 -11.22 18.58
CA THR A 107 16.17 -12.07 18.97
C THR A 107 16.60 -11.78 20.41
N PRO A 108 16.61 -12.78 21.32
CA PRO A 108 17.01 -12.58 22.70
C PRO A 108 18.47 -12.11 22.81
N GLY A 109 18.76 -11.22 23.76
CA GLY A 109 20.13 -10.78 24.02
C GLY A 109 20.71 -9.82 22.96
N LEU A 110 19.86 -9.25 22.09
CA LEU A 110 20.26 -8.20 21.16
C LEU A 110 20.89 -7.01 21.91
N GLN A 111 22.18 -6.76 21.62
CA GLN A 111 22.85 -5.56 22.09
C GLN A 111 22.29 -4.31 21.40
N THR A 112 22.65 -3.14 21.92
CA THR A 112 22.24 -1.82 21.39
C THR A 112 22.48 -1.71 19.88
N THR A 113 23.65 -2.14 19.41
CA THR A 113 24.01 -2.13 17.99
C THR A 113 23.08 -3.00 17.16
N GLY A 114 22.79 -4.22 17.62
CA GLY A 114 21.87 -5.12 16.91
C GLY A 114 20.44 -4.56 16.89
N THR A 115 19.98 -3.96 17.99
CA THR A 115 18.66 -3.29 18.03
C THR A 115 18.60 -2.18 16.98
N LEU A 116 19.64 -1.35 16.90
CA LEU A 116 19.71 -0.26 15.93
C LEU A 116 19.68 -0.78 14.49
N LEU A 117 20.49 -1.79 14.18
CA LEU A 117 20.56 -2.39 12.85
C LEU A 117 19.23 -2.98 12.41
N TRP A 118 18.52 -3.67 13.30
CA TRP A 118 17.20 -4.22 12.98
C TRP A 118 16.13 -3.13 12.81
N GLN A 119 16.19 -2.04 13.57
CA GLN A 119 15.28 -0.91 13.39
C GLN A 119 15.52 -0.19 12.06
N ILE A 120 16.79 0.03 11.70
CA ILE A 120 17.18 0.60 10.40
C ILE A 120 16.72 -0.34 9.27
N GLY A 121 16.97 -1.64 9.42
CA GLY A 121 16.55 -2.67 8.47
C GLY A 121 15.03 -2.67 8.26
N ASN A 122 14.25 -2.59 9.34
CA ASN A 122 12.79 -2.50 9.27
C ASN A 122 12.32 -1.27 8.48
N GLN A 123 12.87 -0.09 8.76
CA GLN A 123 12.48 1.12 8.02
C GLN A 123 12.95 1.08 6.56
N SER A 124 14.11 0.47 6.30
CA SER A 124 14.64 0.27 4.94
C SER A 124 13.71 -0.61 4.10
N VAL A 125 13.25 -1.72 4.67
CA VAL A 125 12.27 -2.61 4.03
C VAL A 125 10.95 -1.89 3.77
N ASN A 126 10.42 -1.16 4.76
CA ASN A 126 9.17 -0.41 4.59
C ASN A 126 9.27 0.65 3.49
N VAL A 127 10.37 1.40 3.42
CA VAL A 127 10.60 2.38 2.35
C VAL A 127 10.78 1.72 1.00
N ALA A 128 11.53 0.60 0.92
CA ALA A 128 11.73 -0.13 -0.32
C ALA A 128 10.41 -0.69 -0.87
N ILE A 129 9.59 -1.31 -0.02
CA ILE A 129 8.26 -1.80 -0.38
C ILE A 129 7.36 -0.66 -0.83
N ASN A 130 7.29 0.44 -0.05
CA ASN A 130 6.46 1.58 -0.42
C ASN A 130 6.89 2.20 -1.74
N ASN A 131 8.20 2.34 -2.00
CA ASN A 131 8.70 2.88 -3.26
C ASN A 131 8.51 1.92 -4.45
N ALA A 132 8.57 0.61 -4.20
CA ALA A 132 8.34 -0.41 -5.22
C ALA A 132 6.87 -0.57 -5.60
N ASN A 133 5.95 -0.11 -4.75
CA ASN A 133 4.49 -0.21 -4.97
C ASN A 133 3.79 1.17 -5.04
N SER A 134 4.55 2.27 -5.01
CA SER A 134 4.02 3.63 -5.06
C SER A 134 3.47 3.99 -6.43
N ASN A 135 2.44 4.84 -6.46
CA ASN A 135 1.93 5.39 -7.71
C ASN A 135 3.05 6.14 -8.47
N LYS A 136 3.29 5.76 -9.73
CA LYS A 136 4.32 6.38 -10.59
C LYS A 136 3.78 7.57 -11.39
N SER A 137 2.47 7.82 -11.37
CA SER A 137 1.86 9.01 -11.96
C SER A 137 2.13 10.29 -11.18
N THR A 138 2.44 10.18 -9.87
CA THR A 138 2.85 11.31 -9.02
C THR A 138 4.12 10.92 -8.28
N PRO A 139 5.29 10.92 -8.95
CA PRO A 139 6.52 10.42 -8.36
C PRO A 139 6.94 11.29 -7.17
N LEU A 140 7.16 10.65 -6.02
CA LEU A 140 7.76 11.31 -4.87
C LEU A 140 9.20 11.73 -5.22
N SER A 141 9.58 12.96 -4.87
CA SER A 141 10.95 13.41 -5.02
C SER A 141 11.88 12.54 -4.16
N THR A 142 13.06 12.18 -4.67
CA THR A 142 14.10 11.47 -3.90
C THR A 142 14.40 12.17 -2.57
N SER A 143 14.31 13.50 -2.55
CA SER A 143 14.49 14.31 -1.33
C SER A 143 13.39 14.07 -0.28
N GLN A 144 12.13 13.87 -0.71
CA GLN A 144 11.00 13.57 0.17
C GLN A 144 11.12 12.14 0.72
N ILE A 145 11.49 11.17 -0.13
CA ILE A 145 11.73 9.79 0.30
C ILE A 145 12.85 9.74 1.34
N ALA A 146 13.97 10.41 1.07
CA ALA A 146 15.12 10.46 2.00
C ALA A 146 14.75 11.13 3.33
N LYS A 147 14.03 12.26 3.30
CA LYS A 147 13.55 12.94 4.52
C LYS A 147 12.61 12.05 5.33
N SER A 148 11.64 11.41 4.68
CA SER A 148 10.70 10.51 5.35
C SER A 148 11.41 9.32 5.99
N TYR A 149 12.36 8.72 5.26
CA TYR A 149 13.18 7.62 5.75
C TYR A 149 14.02 8.02 6.98
N LEU A 150 14.74 9.14 6.91
CA LEU A 150 15.58 9.61 8.02
C LEU A 150 14.73 9.89 9.27
N MET A 151 13.59 10.55 9.12
CA MET A 151 12.69 10.81 10.25
C MET A 151 12.12 9.51 10.84
N ALA A 152 11.70 8.56 10.01
CA ALA A 152 11.19 7.27 10.46
C ALA A 152 12.28 6.47 11.20
N VAL A 153 13.51 6.42 10.68
CA VAL A 153 14.65 5.77 11.34
C VAL A 153 14.95 6.43 12.68
N THR A 154 15.08 7.76 12.72
CA THR A 154 15.34 8.50 13.96
C THR A 154 14.26 8.22 15.00
N ALA A 155 12.98 8.24 14.63
CA ALA A 155 11.88 7.97 15.54
C ALA A 155 11.88 6.51 16.05
N SER A 156 12.08 5.54 15.15
CA SER A 156 12.13 4.11 15.48
C SER A 156 13.29 3.80 16.43
N CYS A 157 14.49 4.27 16.11
CA CYS A 157 15.68 4.07 16.91
C CYS A 157 15.58 4.78 18.27
N SER A 158 15.12 6.03 18.30
CA SER A 158 14.96 6.78 19.56
C SER A 158 13.97 6.10 20.50
N THR A 159 12.84 5.62 19.96
CA THR A 159 11.83 4.90 20.75
C THR A 159 12.38 3.58 21.25
N ALA A 160 13.06 2.80 20.40
CA ALA A 160 13.63 1.52 20.79
C ALA A 160 14.70 1.67 21.88
N LEU A 161 15.63 2.61 21.70
CA LEU A 161 16.70 2.86 22.68
C LEU A 161 16.15 3.44 23.99
N GLY A 162 15.22 4.40 23.90
CA GLY A 162 14.58 5.00 25.06
C GLY A 162 13.82 3.97 25.90
N LEU A 163 13.01 3.13 25.27
CA LEU A 163 12.26 2.07 25.96
C LEU A 163 13.19 0.98 26.50
N ASN A 164 14.23 0.57 25.76
CA ASN A 164 15.23 -0.40 26.27
C ASN A 164 15.99 0.11 27.48
N ALA A 165 16.22 1.43 27.59
CA ALA A 165 16.82 2.04 28.77
C ALA A 165 15.82 2.23 29.93
N LEU A 166 14.56 2.49 29.63
CA LEU A 166 13.53 2.80 30.62
C LEU A 166 12.93 1.56 31.29
N VAL A 167 12.57 0.52 30.52
CA VAL A 167 11.88 -0.68 31.02
C VAL A 167 12.63 -1.37 32.18
N PRO A 168 13.98 -1.52 32.15
CA PRO A 168 14.73 -2.08 33.28
C PRO A 168 14.73 -1.20 34.53
N ARG A 169 14.58 0.13 34.37
CA ARG A 169 14.62 1.12 35.46
C ARG A 169 13.28 1.29 36.17
N LEU A 170 12.19 0.74 35.62
CA LEU A 170 10.88 0.80 36.23
C LEU A 170 10.87 0.02 37.56
N LYS A 171 10.60 0.75 38.65
CA LYS A 171 10.42 0.21 40.00
C LYS A 171 8.96 -0.22 40.18
N GLY A 172 8.73 -1.27 40.98
CA GLY A 172 7.37 -1.73 41.30
C GLY A 172 6.72 -2.66 40.27
N ILE A 173 7.49 -3.25 39.35
CA ILE A 173 6.98 -4.17 38.32
C ILE A 173 7.49 -5.59 38.61
N SER A 174 6.62 -6.59 38.43
CA SER A 174 6.99 -8.00 38.58
C SER A 174 8.06 -8.43 37.54
N PRO A 175 8.92 -9.42 37.84
CA PRO A 175 9.90 -9.93 36.89
C PRO A 175 9.29 -10.38 35.55
N ASN A 176 8.13 -11.04 35.61
CA ASN A 176 7.41 -11.49 34.41
C ASN A 176 6.89 -10.33 33.58
N THR A 177 6.29 -9.32 34.21
CA THR A 177 5.81 -8.13 33.50
C THR A 177 6.98 -7.37 32.86
N ARG A 178 8.13 -7.25 33.54
CA ARG A 178 9.33 -6.64 32.96
C ARG A 178 9.81 -7.39 31.72
N LEU A 179 9.84 -8.72 31.76
CA LEU A 179 10.21 -9.54 30.61
C LEU A 179 9.28 -9.31 29.42
N VAL A 180 7.96 -9.27 29.66
CA VAL A 180 6.96 -9.00 28.62
C VAL A 180 7.14 -7.60 28.03
N LEU A 181 7.31 -6.58 28.87
CA LEU A 181 7.52 -5.19 28.42
C LEU A 181 8.78 -5.06 27.56
N SER A 182 9.89 -5.69 27.95
CA SER A 182 11.12 -5.68 27.16
C SER A 182 10.93 -6.31 25.77
N ARG A 183 10.09 -7.35 25.65
CA ARG A 183 9.77 -7.97 24.35
C ARG A 183 8.81 -7.14 23.50
N LEU A 184 8.03 -6.24 24.11
CA LEU A 184 7.12 -5.35 23.39
C LEU A 184 7.79 -4.04 22.92
N VAL A 185 9.02 -3.75 23.38
CA VAL A 185 9.77 -2.56 22.94
C VAL A 185 9.89 -2.45 21.41
N PRO A 186 10.28 -3.51 20.67
CA PRO A 186 10.35 -3.43 19.21
C PRO A 186 9.01 -3.08 18.57
N PHE A 187 7.90 -3.63 19.09
CA PHE A 187 6.55 -3.34 18.60
C PHE A 187 6.19 -1.86 18.83
N ALA A 188 6.40 -1.33 20.03
CA ALA A 188 6.13 0.06 20.34
C ALA A 188 6.96 1.02 19.48
N ALA A 189 8.23 0.69 19.22
CA ALA A 189 9.10 1.46 18.35
C ALA A 189 8.60 1.48 16.89
N VAL A 190 8.24 0.33 16.33
CA VAL A 190 7.71 0.23 14.96
C VAL A 190 6.37 0.97 14.85
N ALA A 191 5.45 0.75 15.78
CA ALA A 191 4.14 1.42 15.77
C ALA A 191 4.29 2.95 15.84
N SER A 192 5.18 3.45 16.69
CA SER A 192 5.45 4.89 16.83
C SER A 192 6.05 5.48 15.55
N ALA A 193 7.03 4.80 14.97
CA ALA A 193 7.64 5.22 13.71
C ALA A 193 6.65 5.19 12.55
N SER A 194 5.80 4.16 12.45
CA SER A 194 4.76 4.06 11.44
C SER A 194 3.71 5.17 11.59
N ALA A 195 3.26 5.45 12.82
CA ALA A 195 2.32 6.54 13.09
C ALA A 195 2.90 7.90 12.68
N LEU A 196 4.16 8.17 13.05
CA LEU A 196 4.84 9.40 12.65
C LEU A 196 5.02 9.48 11.12
N ASN A 197 5.39 8.38 10.47
CA ASN A 197 5.54 8.34 9.02
C ASN A 197 4.23 8.65 8.30
N VAL A 198 3.10 8.09 8.77
CA VAL A 198 1.78 8.42 8.23
C VAL A 198 1.46 9.89 8.46
N PHE A 199 1.68 10.41 9.67
CA PHE A 199 1.42 11.82 9.98
C PHE A 199 2.24 12.78 9.11
N LEU A 200 3.49 12.45 8.81
CA LEU A 200 4.36 13.28 7.98
C LEU A 200 4.00 13.19 6.50
N MET A 201 3.77 11.98 5.99
CA MET A 201 3.42 11.75 4.59
C MET A 201 2.03 12.30 4.26
N ARG A 202 1.08 12.18 5.18
CA ARG A 202 -0.30 12.68 5.00
C ARG A 202 -0.52 14.06 5.63
N GLY A 203 0.51 14.65 6.24
CA GLY A 203 0.41 15.96 6.89
C GLY A 203 0.06 17.08 5.92
N GLU A 204 0.54 16.99 4.67
CA GLU A 204 0.17 17.96 3.63
C GLU A 204 -1.27 17.76 3.14
N GLU A 205 -1.78 16.52 3.05
CA GLU A 205 -3.20 16.26 2.78
C GLU A 205 -4.09 16.83 3.90
N ILE A 206 -3.65 16.73 5.17
CA ILE A 206 -4.37 17.30 6.32
C ILE A 206 -4.36 18.83 6.30
N ARG A 207 -3.26 19.46 5.86
CA ARG A 207 -3.10 20.92 5.88
C ARG A 207 -3.71 21.61 4.67
N ARG A 208 -3.61 21.01 3.48
CA ARG A 208 -4.00 21.61 2.20
C ARG A 208 -5.27 21.04 1.62
N GLY A 209 -5.74 19.89 2.12
CA GLY A 209 -6.83 19.14 1.54
C GLY A 209 -6.39 18.25 0.38
N ILE A 210 -7.37 17.58 -0.23
CA ILE A 210 -7.19 16.72 -1.40
C ILE A 210 -7.96 17.37 -2.55
N ASP A 211 -7.38 17.38 -3.75
CA ASP A 211 -8.07 17.87 -4.93
C ASP A 211 -9.25 16.95 -5.30
N VAL A 212 -10.41 17.56 -5.48
CA VAL A 212 -11.67 16.91 -5.85
C VAL A 212 -12.06 17.37 -7.24
N TYR A 213 -12.34 16.41 -8.13
CA TYR A 213 -12.70 16.67 -9.51
C TYR A 213 -14.13 16.22 -9.80
N PRO A 214 -14.88 16.88 -10.68
CA PRO A 214 -16.16 16.35 -11.15
C PRO A 214 -15.94 15.04 -11.92
N VAL A 215 -16.80 14.04 -11.70
CA VAL A 215 -16.76 12.80 -12.49
C VAL A 215 -17.11 13.13 -13.94
N LEU A 216 -16.19 12.86 -14.86
CA LEU A 216 -16.39 13.09 -16.30
C LEU A 216 -17.22 11.96 -16.92
N SER A 217 -18.10 12.30 -17.87
CA SER A 217 -18.81 11.32 -18.71
C SER A 217 -17.87 10.56 -19.65
N GLU A 218 -18.29 9.40 -20.16
CA GLU A 218 -17.46 8.59 -21.07
C GLU A 218 -17.01 9.36 -22.32
N GLU A 219 -17.85 10.24 -22.86
CA GLU A 219 -17.54 11.09 -24.01
C GLU A 219 -16.52 12.19 -23.68
N GLU A 220 -16.61 12.78 -22.49
CA GLU A 220 -15.66 13.79 -22.01
C GLU A 220 -14.30 13.17 -21.65
N ARG A 221 -14.30 11.93 -21.13
CA ARG A 221 -13.09 11.15 -20.90
C ARG A 221 -12.38 10.82 -22.21
N ALA A 222 -13.14 10.49 -23.27
CA ALA A 222 -12.59 10.17 -24.59
C ALA A 222 -11.99 11.39 -25.32
N LYS A 223 -12.45 12.61 -25.00
CA LYS A 223 -11.98 13.87 -25.61
C LYS A 223 -10.82 14.53 -24.84
N ARG A 224 -10.43 14.00 -23.68
CA ARG A 224 -9.37 14.60 -22.86
C ARG A 224 -8.00 14.20 -23.40
N ASP A 225 -7.31 15.14 -24.04
CA ASP A 225 -5.90 14.98 -24.42
C ASP A 225 -5.01 14.99 -23.16
N GLY A 226 -4.44 13.84 -22.85
CA GLY A 226 -3.51 13.63 -21.75
C GLY A 226 -3.33 12.13 -21.51
N PRO A 227 -2.17 11.67 -21.00
CA PRO A 227 -2.03 10.28 -20.61
C PRO A 227 -3.17 9.94 -19.63
N PRO A 228 -3.75 8.74 -19.66
CA PRO A 228 -4.70 8.31 -18.65
C PRO A 228 -3.98 8.32 -17.31
N GLU A 229 -4.03 9.45 -16.60
CA GLU A 229 -3.68 9.56 -15.19
C GLU A 229 -4.37 8.41 -14.49
N SER A 230 -3.61 7.61 -13.75
CA SER A 230 -4.02 6.28 -13.28
C SER A 230 -5.44 6.28 -12.65
N LEU A 231 -6.46 6.02 -13.48
CA LEU A 231 -7.87 5.85 -13.10
C LEU A 231 -8.06 4.71 -12.08
N ALA A 232 -7.02 3.91 -11.89
CA ALA A 232 -6.97 2.74 -11.03
C ALA A 232 -7.28 3.02 -9.55
N ARG A 233 -7.27 4.28 -9.08
CA ARG A 233 -7.49 4.61 -7.66
C ARG A 233 -8.36 5.86 -7.42
N ARG A 234 -9.26 6.24 -8.32
CA ARG A 234 -10.24 7.29 -8.00
C ARG A 234 -11.48 6.70 -7.31
N GLN A 235 -11.94 7.36 -6.26
CA GLN A 235 -13.22 7.04 -5.63
C GLN A 235 -14.21 8.13 -6.00
N ALA A 236 -15.35 7.72 -6.54
CA ALA A 236 -16.49 8.59 -6.73
C ALA A 236 -17.35 8.63 -5.46
N ILE A 237 -17.76 9.82 -5.05
CA ILE A 237 -18.70 10.04 -3.95
C ILE A 237 -19.73 11.10 -4.38
N SER A 238 -20.92 11.05 -3.80
CA SER A 238 -21.93 12.08 -4.07
C SER A 238 -21.46 13.42 -3.55
N ALA A 239 -21.48 14.43 -4.41
CA ALA A 239 -21.14 15.80 -4.05
C ALA A 239 -22.05 16.30 -2.91
N SER A 240 -23.30 15.81 -2.85
CA SER A 240 -24.29 16.14 -1.81
C SER A 240 -24.05 15.48 -0.45
N SER A 241 -23.04 14.61 -0.34
CA SER A 241 -22.65 13.96 0.93
C SER A 241 -21.39 14.56 1.54
N LEU A 242 -20.80 15.55 0.86
CA LEU A 242 -19.64 16.31 1.31
C LEU A 242 -20.10 17.62 1.96
N GLU A 243 -19.16 18.50 2.27
CA GLU A 243 -19.43 19.83 2.77
C GLU A 243 -20.26 20.66 1.78
N GLU A 244 -21.04 21.63 2.27
CA GLU A 244 -21.98 22.43 1.45
C GLU A 244 -21.30 23.10 0.24
N GLU A 245 -20.02 23.43 0.34
CA GLU A 245 -19.24 24.02 -0.75
C GLU A 245 -19.04 23.10 -1.96
N PHE A 246 -19.20 21.78 -1.78
CA PHE A 246 -19.15 20.79 -2.85
C PHE A 246 -20.53 20.50 -3.45
N HIS A 247 -21.62 20.91 -2.80
CA HIS A 247 -22.97 20.67 -3.30
C HIS A 247 -23.18 21.35 -4.66
N GLY A 248 -23.74 20.60 -5.63
CA GLY A 248 -23.95 21.10 -6.99
C GLY A 248 -22.69 21.20 -7.86
N ARG A 249 -21.51 20.85 -7.36
CA ARG A 249 -20.24 20.80 -8.12
C ARG A 249 -19.90 19.40 -8.65
N GLY A 250 -20.80 18.45 -8.50
CA GLY A 250 -20.65 17.10 -9.05
C GLY A 250 -20.77 17.08 -10.57
N GLY A 251 -20.01 16.19 -11.20
CA GLY A 251 -20.09 15.94 -12.64
C GLY A 251 -21.23 14.96 -12.96
N GLN A 252 -20.91 13.90 -13.70
CA GLN A 252 -21.87 12.84 -14.04
C GLN A 252 -22.57 12.30 -12.79
N SER A 253 -23.91 12.29 -12.83
CA SER A 253 -24.78 11.85 -11.72
C SER A 253 -24.56 12.61 -10.40
N GLY A 254 -24.04 13.84 -10.45
CA GLY A 254 -23.75 14.63 -9.25
C GLY A 254 -22.59 14.08 -8.41
N LEU A 255 -21.73 13.25 -9.00
CA LEU A 255 -20.60 12.64 -8.32
C LEU A 255 -19.33 13.48 -8.50
N VAL A 256 -18.48 13.47 -7.48
CA VAL A 256 -17.10 13.94 -7.55
C VAL A 256 -16.14 12.77 -7.33
N GLU A 257 -15.00 12.82 -7.99
CA GLU A 257 -13.91 11.87 -7.87
C GLU A 257 -12.68 12.51 -7.24
N PHE A 258 -12.02 11.76 -6.35
CA PHE A 258 -10.75 12.14 -5.76
C PHE A 258 -9.80 10.94 -5.80
N ASN A 259 -8.50 11.22 -5.77
CA ASN A 259 -7.49 10.17 -5.76
C ASN A 259 -7.45 9.52 -4.37
N ARG A 260 -7.71 8.21 -4.29
CA ARG A 260 -7.44 7.43 -3.08
C ARG A 260 -5.93 7.32 -2.97
N GLY A 261 -5.33 8.18 -2.15
CA GLY A 261 -3.92 8.05 -1.81
C GLY A 261 -3.67 6.71 -1.10
N MET A 262 -3.27 5.74 -1.89
CA MET A 262 -2.46 4.55 -1.58
C MET A 262 -1.71 4.20 -2.86
#